data_AF-A0A9D7W3Q7-F1
#
_entry.id   AF-A0A9D7W3Q7-F1
#
_cell.length_a   1.000
_cell.length_b   1.000
_cell.length_c   1.000
_cell.angle_alpha   90.00
_cell.angle_beta   90.00
_cell.angle_gamma   90.00
#
_symmetry.space_group_name_H-M   'P 1'
#
loop_
_entity.id
_entity.type
_entity.pdbx_description
1 polymer ?
#
loop_
_entity_poly.entity_id
_entity_poly.type
_entity_poly.pdbx_seq_one_letter_code
_entity_poly.pdbx_strand_id
1 'polypeptide(L)' 'EVLLFNLEEDLGEQENLADKYPVVVSKLHTKMDAIDAEITSNARPPWFDDDGIAE' A
#
# COMPACT_ATOMS: atom_id res chain seq x y z
N GLU A 1 9.69 5.42 4.87
CA GLU A 1 9.75 4.71 6.17
C GLU A 1 8.77 3.55 6.11
N VAL A 2 9.10 2.41 6.71
CA VAL A 2 8.20 1.24 6.73
C VAL A 2 7.67 1.09 8.15
N LEU A 3 6.34 1.02 8.27
CA LEU A 3 5.64 0.90 9.54
C LEU A 3 4.89 -0.43 9.60
N LEU A 4 4.87 -1.06 10.78
CA LEU A 4 4.09 -2.25 11.04
C LEU A 4 3.43 -2.14 12.41
N PHE A 5 2.11 -2.26 12.46
CA PHE A 5 1.32 -2.18 13.68
C PHE A 5 0.52 -3.46 13.91
N ASN A 6 0.36 -3.86 15.17
CA ASN A 6 -0.56 -4.92 15.55
C ASN A 6 -1.89 -4.31 15.97
N LEU A 7 -2.85 -4.22 15.05
CA LEU A 7 -4.14 -3.56 15.31
C LEU A 7 -5.02 -4.27 16.35
N GLU A 8 -4.74 -5.54 16.68
CA GLU A 8 -5.44 -6.25 17.74
C GLU A 8 -5.03 -5.75 19.14
N GLU A 9 -3.75 -5.43 19.32
CA GLU A 9 -3.18 -5.01 20.60
C GLU A 9 -2.95 -3.49 20.67
N ASP A 10 -2.79 -2.83 19.53
CA ASP A 10 -2.47 -1.42 19.37
C ASP A 10 -3.28 -0.81 18.21
N LEU A 11 -4.56 -0.56 18.49
CA LEU A 11 -5.46 0.14 17.56
C LEU A 11 -5.05 1.61 17.32
N GLY A 12 -4.23 2.18 18.21
CA GLY A 12 -3.77 3.56 18.11
C GLY A 12 -2.54 3.75 17.23
N GLU A 13 -1.98 2.66 16.68
CA GLU A 13 -0.78 2.68 15.83
C GLU A 13 0.39 3.43 16.47
N GLN A 14 0.61 3.21 17.77
CA GLN A 14 1.63 3.91 18.55
C GLN A 14 2.97 3.18 18.54
N GLU A 15 2.98 1.84 18.48
CA GLU A 15 4.20 1.04 18.49
C GLU A 15 4.53 0.50 17.10
N ASN A 16 5.56 1.07 16.46
CA ASN A 16 6.07 0.54 15.20
C ASN A 16 6.92 -0.72 15.44
N LEU A 17 6.47 -1.85 14.89
CA LEU A 17 7.08 -3.17 15.00
C LEU A 17 7.88 -3.59 13.75
N ALA A 18 8.09 -2.69 12.78
CA ALA A 18 8.66 -3.05 11.48
C ALA A 18 10.05 -3.71 11.59
N ASP A 19 10.94 -3.15 12.41
CA ASP A 19 12.29 -3.68 12.62
C ASP A 19 12.29 -5.02 13.36
N LYS A 20 11.25 -5.28 14.16
CA LYS A 20 11.12 -6.52 14.95
C LYS A 20 10.62 -7.69 14.11
N TYR A 21 9.84 -7.43 13.06
CA TYR A 21 9.24 -8.48 12.22
C TYR A 21 9.45 -8.25 10.71
N PRO A 22 10.70 -8.24 10.22
CA PRO A 22 11.00 -7.94 8.81
C PRO A 22 10.39 -8.95 7.83
N VAL A 23 10.19 -10.20 8.25
CA VAL A 23 9.54 -11.24 7.42
C VAL A 23 8.06 -10.94 7.22
N VAL A 24 7.37 -10.43 8.25
CA VAL A 24 5.95 -10.05 8.17
C VAL A 24 5.80 -8.85 7.24
N VAL A 25 6.68 -7.86 7.39
CA VAL A 25 6.76 -6.70 6.50
C VAL A 25 6.90 -7.13 5.04
N SER A 26 7.88 -7.98 4.73
CA SER A 26 8.09 -8.45 3.36
C SER A 26 6.86 -9.17 2.79
N LYS A 27 6.23 -10.04 3.57
CA LYS A 27 5.02 -10.76 3.15
C LYS A 27 3.84 -9.82 2.88
N LEU A 28 3.63 -8.81 3.73
CA LEU A 28 2.57 -7.82 3.54
C LEU A 28 2.84 -6.93 2.34
N HIS A 29 4.10 -6.49 2.15
CA HIS A 29 4.50 -5.69 1.00
C HIS A 29 4.25 -6.43 -0.32
N THR A 30 4.66 -7.71 -0.43
CA THR A 30 4.39 -8.50 -1.64
C THR A 30 2.90 -8.63 -1.94
N LYS A 31 2.04 -8.71 -0.92
CA LYS A 31 0.58 -8.73 -1.12
C LYS A 31 0.07 -7.37 -1.61
N MET A 32 0.58 -6.28 -1.05
CA MET A 32 0.25 -4.92 -1.48
C MET A 32 0.59 -4.73 -2.96
N ASP A 33 1.81 -5.08 -3.37
CA ASP A 33 2.27 -4.97 -4.76
C ASP A 33 1.37 -5.75 -5.74
N ALA A 34 0.95 -6.95 -5.36
CA ALA A 34 0.08 -7.77 -6.19
C ALA A 34 -1.33 -7.15 -6.35
N ILE A 35 -1.88 -6.59 -5.27
CA ILE A 35 -3.18 -5.92 -5.29
C ILE A 35 -3.10 -4.61 -6.08
N ASP A 36 -2.04 -3.82 -5.91
CA ASP A 36 -1.83 -2.58 -6.67
C ASP A 36 -1.74 -2.84 -8.18
N ALA A 37 -1.05 -3.91 -8.58
CA ALA A 37 -0.99 -4.33 -9.97
C ALA A 37 -2.39 -4.71 -10.51
N GLU A 38 -3.18 -5.44 -9.73
CA GLU A 38 -4.56 -5.79 -10.08
C GLU A 38 -5.45 -4.55 -10.20
N ILE A 39 -5.42 -3.65 -9.21
CA ILE A 39 -6.20 -2.41 -9.20
C ILE A 39 -5.82 -1.54 -10.40
N THR A 40 -4.53 -1.36 -10.65
CA THR A 40 -4.02 -0.58 -11.78
C THR A 40 -4.49 -1.15 -13.11
N SER A 41 -4.44 -2.48 -13.29
CA SER A 41 -4.92 -3.14 -14.52
C SER A 41 -6.43 -2.99 -14.74
N ASN A 42 -7.19 -2.82 -13.66
CA ASN A 42 -8.65 -2.69 -13.71
C ASN A 42 -9.13 -1.23 -13.54
N ALA A 43 -8.20 -0.28 -13.40
CA ALA A 43 -8.52 1.12 -13.24
C ALA A 43 -9.25 1.62 -14.49
N ARG A 44 -10.44 2.18 -14.29
CA ARG A 44 -11.15 2.83 -15.39
C ARG A 44 -10.37 4.08 -15.81
N PRO A 45 -10.32 4.41 -17.10
CA PRO A 45 -9.78 5.69 -17.53
C PRO A 45 -10.57 6.82 -16.86
N PRO A 46 -9.92 7.97 -16.60
CA PRO A 46 -10.60 9.17 -16.15
C PRO A 46 -11.79 9.52 -17.05
N TRP A 47 -12.80 10.19 -16.51
CA TRP A 47 -14.00 10.59 -17.25
C TRP A 47 -13.79 11.80 -18.16
N PHE A 48 -12.62 12.44 -18.07
CA PHE A 48 -12.20 13.52 -18.96
C PHE A 48 -11.22 12.96 -19.99
N ASP A 49 -11.32 13.45 -21.22
CA ASP A 49 -10.33 13.16 -22.25
C ASP A 49 -8.97 13.71 -21.80
N ASP A 50 -7.90 12.93 -22.00
CA ASP A 50 -6.54 13.43 -21.84
C ASP A 50 -6.29 14.42 -22.99
N ASP A 51 -6.61 15.69 -22.77
CA ASP A 51 -6.43 16.76 -23.77
C ASP A 51 -4.94 17.03 -24.08
N GLY A 52 -4.00 16.25 -23.52
CA GLY A 52 -2.60 16.26 -23.90
C GLY A 52 -1.86 17.55 -23.58
N ILE A 53 -2.42 18.45 -22.76
CA ILE A 53 -1.72 19.64 -22.31
C ILE A 53 -0.90 19.25 -21.08
N ALA A 54 0.29 18.72 -21.35
CA ALA A 54 1.39 18.73 -20.40
C ALA A 54 1.76 20.20 -20.10
N GLU A 55 1.73 20.57 -18.81
CA GLU A 55 2.33 21.83 -18.32
C GLU A 55 3.86 21.80 -18.42
#